data_AF-A0A950I5J5-F1
#
_entry.id   AF-A0A950I5J5-F1
#
_cell.length_a   1.000
_cell.length_b   1.000
_cell.length_c   1.000
_cell.angle_alpha   90.00
_cell.angle_beta   90.00
_cell.angle_gamma   90.00
#
_symmetry.space_group_name_H-M   'P 1'
#
loop_
_entity.id
_entity.type
_entity.pdbx_description
1 polymer ?
#
loop_
_entity_poly.entity_id
_entity_poly.type
_entity_poly.pdbx_seq_one_letter_code
_entity_poly.pdbx_strand_id
1 'polypeptide(L)' 'MTELLAGNTGGAGSADGSPSVARFNAPMGVVADSKGNLFVADSANYAIRKIATDGTVSTFA' A
#
# COMPACT_ATOMS: atom_id res chain seq x y z
N MET A 1 -4.78 13.18 15.55
CA MET A 1 -5.23 13.15 14.15
C MET A 1 -4.72 11.85 13.56
N THR A 2 -5.59 10.95 13.10
CA THR A 2 -5.18 9.77 12.33
C THR A 2 -5.45 10.08 10.86
N GLU A 3 -4.42 10.06 10.03
CA GLU A 3 -4.53 10.25 8.58
C GLU A 3 -4.40 8.91 7.85
N LEU A 4 -5.00 8.84 6.66
CA LEU A 4 -4.88 7.68 5.79
C LEU A 4 -3.58 7.80 5.00
N LEU A 5 -2.63 6.91 5.27
CA LEU A 5 -1.31 6.93 4.62
C LEU A 5 -1.39 6.56 3.13
N ALA A 6 -2.15 5.52 2.79
CA ALA A 6 -2.42 5.07 1.43
C ALA A 6 -3.60 4.09 1.41
N GLY A 7 -4.38 4.13 0.33
CA GLY A 7 -5.58 3.32 0.18
C GLY A 7 -6.83 4.18 -0.03
N ASN A 8 -7.90 3.55 -0.50
CA ASN A 8 -9.20 4.20 -0.68
C ASN A 8 -10.31 3.26 -0.19
N THR A 9 -11.33 3.83 0.47
CA THR A 9 -12.43 3.07 1.11
C THR A 9 -13.49 2.56 0.13
N GLY A 10 -13.46 2.96 -1.15
CA GLY A 10 -14.40 2.50 -2.19
C GLY A 10 -14.26 1.05 -2.64
N GLY A 11 -13.69 0.16 -1.82
CA GLY A 11 -13.53 -1.27 -2.11
C GLY A 11 -12.10 -1.73 -2.40
N ALA A 12 -11.96 -3.05 -2.48
CA ALA A 12 -10.70 -3.73 -2.78
C ALA A 12 -10.27 -3.56 -4.24
N GLY A 13 -8.97 -3.67 -4.50
CA GLY A 13 -8.39 -3.61 -5.84
C GLY A 13 -6.86 -3.62 -5.79
N SER A 14 -6.20 -3.48 -6.94
CA SER A 14 -4.74 -3.60 -7.09
C SER A 14 -4.07 -2.35 -7.69
N ALA A 15 -4.76 -1.21 -7.74
CA ALA A 15 -4.24 0.01 -8.33
C ALA A 15 -3.03 0.56 -7.55
N ASP A 16 -1.94 0.85 -8.26
CA ASP A 16 -0.82 1.67 -7.81
C ASP A 16 -1.14 3.16 -7.99
N GLY A 17 -0.28 4.04 -7.46
CA GLY A 17 -0.38 5.49 -7.67
C GLY A 17 -0.36 6.29 -6.36
N SER A 18 -0.94 7.48 -6.41
CA SER A 18 -1.00 8.38 -5.25
C SER A 18 -1.81 7.77 -4.10
N PRO A 19 -1.62 8.26 -2.85
CA PRO A 19 -2.27 7.70 -1.66
C PRO A 19 -3.78 7.47 -1.78
N SER A 20 -4.50 8.40 -2.42
CA SER A 20 -5.96 8.37 -2.58
C SER A 20 -6.45 7.51 -3.75
N VAL A 21 -5.54 7.13 -4.66
CA VAL A 21 -5.82 6.28 -5.82
C VAL A 21 -5.47 4.82 -5.52
N ALA A 22 -4.42 4.59 -4.74
CA ALA A 22 -3.94 3.26 -4.42
C ALA A 22 -5.06 2.38 -3.83
N ARG A 23 -5.08 1.11 -4.24
CA ARG A 23 -6.02 0.10 -3.75
C ARG A 23 -5.24 -1.12 -3.29
N PHE A 24 -5.76 -1.77 -2.25
CA PHE A 24 -5.26 -3.03 -1.72
C PHE A 24 -6.42 -4.04 -1.67
N ASN A 25 -6.10 -5.32 -1.56
CA ASN A 25 -7.06 -6.40 -1.42
C ASN A 25 -6.58 -7.41 -0.37
N ALA A 26 -7.23 -7.40 0.80
CA ALA A 26 -6.86 -8.20 1.96
C ALA A 26 -5.36 -8.10 2.32
N PRO A 27 -4.83 -6.89 2.62
CA PRO A 27 -3.46 -6.75 3.10
C PRO A 27 -3.29 -7.43 4.47
N MET A 28 -2.28 -8.30 4.62
CA MET A 28 -2.12 -9.15 5.81
C MET A 28 -0.86 -8.88 6.64
N GLY A 29 0.09 -8.10 6.13
CA GLY A 29 1.33 -7.81 6.84
C GLY A 29 1.98 -6.53 6.35
N VAL A 30 2.78 -5.90 7.21
CA VAL A 30 3.52 -4.68 6.90
C VAL A 30 4.88 -4.69 7.60
N VAL A 31 5.92 -4.24 6.89
CA VAL A 31 7.26 -4.01 7.42
C VAL A 31 7.84 -2.70 6.87
N ALA A 32 8.67 -2.02 7.64
CA ALA A 32 9.39 -0.83 7.20
C ALA A 32 10.84 -1.15 6.84
N ASP A 33 11.39 -0.50 5.81
CA ASP A 33 12.84 -0.48 5.58
C ASP A 33 13.54 0.65 6.36
N SER A 34 14.88 0.70 6.31
CA SER A 34 15.68 1.74 6.98
C SER A 34 15.51 3.15 6.41
N LYS A 35 14.84 3.29 5.26
CA LYS A 35 14.51 4.57 4.62
C LYS A 35 13.08 5.02 4.93
N GLY A 36 12.32 4.24 5.68
CA GLY A 36 10.94 4.53 6.03
C GLY A 36 9.91 4.15 4.97
N ASN A 37 10.29 3.41 3.91
CA ASN A 37 9.30 2.84 3.00
C ASN A 37 8.61 1.67 3.71
N LEU A 38 7.30 1.51 3.47
CA LEU A 38 6.56 0.34 3.94
C LEU A 38 6.42 -0.68 2.83
N PHE A 39 6.47 -1.96 3.19
CA PHE A 39 6.18 -3.07 2.30
C PHE A 39 4.99 -3.83 2.87
N VAL A 40 3.94 -3.95 2.08
CA VAL A 40 2.66 -4.53 2.48
C VAL A 40 2.43 -5.82 1.70
N ALA A 41 2.13 -6.90 2.41
CA ALA A 41 1.69 -8.15 1.79
C ALA A 41 0.22 -7.99 1.38
N ASP A 42 -0.04 -7.78 0.09
CA ASP A 42 -1.36 -7.56 -0.51
C ASP A 42 -1.92 -8.90 -0.99
N SER A 43 -2.32 -9.73 -0.02
CA SER A 43 -2.39 -11.19 -0.17
C SER A 43 -3.40 -11.66 -1.21
N ALA A 44 -4.55 -11.00 -1.36
CA ALA A 44 -5.53 -11.39 -2.38
C ALA A 44 -5.19 -10.85 -3.78
N ASN A 45 -4.21 -9.95 -3.88
CA ASN A 45 -3.63 -9.52 -5.15
C ASN A 45 -2.33 -10.25 -5.50
N TYR A 46 -1.86 -11.15 -4.64
CA TYR A 46 -0.60 -11.90 -4.82
C TYR A 46 0.63 -10.99 -5.02
N ALA A 47 0.63 -9.82 -4.38
CA ALA A 47 1.66 -8.81 -4.58
C ALA A 47 2.27 -8.32 -3.25
N ILE A 48 3.52 -7.90 -3.30
CA ILE A 48 4.13 -7.05 -2.29
C ILE A 48 4.06 -5.61 -2.79
N ARG A 49 3.40 -4.75 -2.02
CA ARG A 49 3.21 -3.34 -2.36
C ARG A 49 4.18 -2.50 -1.57
N LYS A 50 4.91 -1.62 -2.24
CA LYS A 50 5.78 -0.64 -1.59
C LYS A 50 5.01 0.68 -1.46
N ILE A 51 5.02 1.26 -0.26
CA ILE A 51 4.55 2.60 0.04
C ILE A 51 5.79 3.46 0.31
N ALA A 52 6.03 4.47 -0.53
CA ALA A 52 7.10 5.43 -0.32
C ALA A 52 6.77 6.38 0.84
N THR A 53 7.76 7.16 1.29
CA THR A 53 7.59 8.10 2.41
C THR A 53 6.61 9.23 2.14
N ASP A 54 6.28 9.49 0.87
CA ASP A 54 5.22 10.43 0.44
C ASP A 54 3.85 9.75 0.29
N GLY A 55 3.75 8.47 0.62
CA GLY A 55 2.54 7.65 0.51
C GLY A 55 2.27 7.08 -0.89
N THR A 56 3.11 7.38 -1.89
CA THR A 56 2.96 6.79 -3.23
C THR A 56 3.12 5.27 -3.18
N VAL A 57 2.19 4.55 -3.81
CA VAL A 57 2.18 3.08 -3.84
C VAL A 57 2.64 2.57 -5.19
N SER A 58 3.54 1.58 -5.17
CA SER A 58 3.93 0.79 -6.34
C SER A 58 3.98 -0.71 -6.02
N THR A 59 3.86 -1.55 -7.03
CA THR A 59 4.10 -3.00 -6.90
C THR A 59 5.61 -3.27 -6.85
N PHE A 60 6.07 -3.95 -5.81
CA PHE A 60 7.48 -4.32 -5.62
C PHE A 60 7.78 -5.72 -6.15
N ALA A 61 6.87 -6.68 -5.90
CA ALA A 61 6.96 -8.07 -6.33
C ALA A 61 5.56 -8.65 -6.55
#